data_AF-A0A3N1ASK1-F1
#
_entry.id   AF-A0A3N1ASK1-F1
#
_cell.length_a   1.000
_cell.length_b   1.000
_cell.length_c   1.000
_cell.angle_alpha   90.00
_cell.angle_beta   90.00
_cell.angle_gamma   90.00
#
_symmetry.space_group_name_H-M   'P 1'
#
loop_
_entity.id
_entity.type
_entity.pdbx_description
1 polymer ?
#
loop_
_entity_poly.entity_id
_entity_poly.type
_entity_poly.pdbx_seq_one_letter_code
_entity_poly.pdbx_strand_id
1 'polypeptide(L)' 'MLAVRFGVSVRQGRRYADRGAVAGRVAVPETSVVFTVKLPVSVAAGTRSHAARSGVTISAVVASALTEFLQRGRSQRPRW' A
#
# COMPACT_ATOMS: atom_id res chain seq x y z
N MET A 1 0.37 24.30 10.08
CA MET A 1 1.45 23.95 11.03
C MET A 1 1.28 22.48 11.44
N LEU A 2 2.31 21.63 11.30
CA LEU A 2 2.25 20.18 11.63
C LEU A 2 1.75 19.90 13.05
N ALA A 3 2.13 20.76 14.01
CA ALA A 3 1.72 20.68 15.41
C ALA A 3 0.20 20.69 15.60
N VAL A 4 -0.49 21.66 14.99
CA VAL A 4 -1.95 21.81 15.08
C VAL A 4 -2.67 20.68 14.34
N ARG A 5 -2.17 20.28 13.16
CA ARG A 5 -2.81 19.24 12.33
C ARG A 5 -2.82 17.86 12.99
N PHE A 6 -1.79 17.55 13.77
CA PHE A 6 -1.61 16.22 14.37
C PHE A 6 -1.69 16.23 15.90
N GLY A 7 -2.07 17.35 16.53
CA GLY A 7 -2.16 17.46 17.99
C GLY A 7 -0.84 17.22 18.73
N VAL A 8 0.30 17.53 18.10
CA VAL A 8 1.64 17.32 18.68
C VAL A 8 2.25 18.63 19.15
N SER A 9 3.18 18.56 20.12
CA SER A 9 3.92 19.75 20.56
C SER A 9 4.72 20.36 19.41
N VAL A 10 5.00 21.67 19.50
CA VAL A 10 5.79 22.39 18.50
C VAL A 10 7.17 21.76 18.29
N ARG A 11 7.81 21.27 19.37
CA ARG A 11 9.11 20.57 19.31
C ARG A 11 9.01 19.26 18.53
N GLN A 12 7.96 18.46 18.75
CA GLN A 12 7.72 17.22 18.01
C GLN A 12 7.43 17.50 16.54
N GLY A 13 6.57 18.49 16.24
CA GLY A 13 6.26 18.90 14.87
C GLY A 13 7.51 19.31 14.09
N ARG A 14 8.40 20.09 14.72
CA ARG A 14 9.69 20.47 14.14
C ARG A 14 10.60 19.25 13.93
N ARG A 15 10.74 18.39 14.93
CA ARG A 15 11.57 17.16 14.83
C ARG A 15 11.11 16.25 13.68
N TYR A 16 9.80 16.11 13.47
CA TYR A 16 9.28 15.30 12.36
C TYR A 16 9.50 15.95 11.00
N ALA A 17 9.36 17.27 10.90
CA ALA A 17 9.67 18.01 9.67
C ALA A 17 11.15 17.87 9.30
N ASP A 18 12.05 18.07 10.27
CA ASP A 18 13.50 17.97 10.08
C ASP A 18 13.92 16.54 9.67
N ARG A 19 13.33 15.52 10.30
CA ARG A 19 13.55 14.11 9.88
C ARG A 19 13.01 13.80 8.49
N GLY A 20 11.85 14.33 8.15
CA GLY A 20 11.26 14.17 6.81
C GLY A 20 12.11 14.83 5.73
N ALA A 21 12.69 16.00 6.02
CA ALA A 21 13.59 16.71 5.11
C ALA A 21 14.85 15.87 4.77
N VAL A 22 15.38 15.13 5.74
CA VAL A 22 16.54 14.24 5.54
C VAL A 22 16.16 12.93 4.83
N ALA A 23 14.96 12.41 5.07
CA ALA A 23 14.50 11.15 4.48
C ALA A 23 14.15 11.24 2.97
N GLY A 24 14.04 12.45 2.42
CA GLY A 24 13.70 12.67 1.01
C GLY A 24 12.21 12.43 0.71
N ARG A 25 11.86 12.37 -0.59
CA ARG A 25 10.47 12.10 -1.01
C ARG A 25 10.13 10.64 -0.77
N VAL A 26 9.14 10.41 0.08
CA VAL A 26 8.55 9.08 0.32
C VAL A 26 7.23 9.00 -0.44
N ALA A 27 7.02 7.91 -1.18
CA ALA A 27 5.73 7.64 -1.81
C ALA A 27 4.67 7.47 -0.71
N VAL A 28 3.67 8.36 -0.70
CA VAL A 28 2.52 8.23 0.20
C VAL A 28 1.61 7.16 -0.39
N PRO A 29 1.35 6.05 0.31
CA PRO A 29 0.41 5.03 -0.16
C PRO A 29 -0.97 5.65 -0.40
N GLU A 30 -1.65 5.20 -1.44
CA GLU A 30 -3.05 5.52 -1.63
C GLU A 30 -3.89 5.03 -0.44
N THR A 31 -4.95 5.76 -0.11
CA THR A 31 -5.88 5.37 0.95
C THR A 31 -6.43 3.96 0.67
N SER A 32 -6.18 3.04 1.60
CA SER A 32 -6.60 1.64 1.46
C SER A 32 -7.95 1.39 2.14
N VAL A 33 -8.77 0.53 1.54
CA VAL A 33 -10.01 0.03 2.14
C VAL A 33 -9.92 -1.48 2.39
N VAL A 34 -10.64 -1.98 3.39
CA VAL A 34 -10.71 -3.42 3.66
C VAL A 34 -11.55 -4.11 2.59
N PHE A 35 -10.97 -5.13 1.96
CA PHE A 35 -11.62 -5.93 0.94
C PHE A 35 -11.56 -7.42 1.32
N THR A 36 -12.69 -7.98 1.77
CA THR A 36 -12.78 -9.38 2.20
C THR A 36 -13.29 -10.25 1.06
N VAL A 37 -12.55 -11.33 0.77
CA VAL A 37 -12.90 -12.30 -0.28
C VAL A 37 -12.84 -13.73 0.21
N LYS A 38 -13.67 -14.58 -0.36
CA LYS A 38 -13.54 -16.04 -0.22
C LYS A 38 -12.54 -16.54 -1.25
N LEU A 39 -11.55 -17.32 -0.78
CA LEU A 39 -10.52 -17.92 -1.62
C LEU A 39 -10.36 -19.40 -1.25
N PRO A 40 -9.96 -20.26 -2.20
CA PRO A 40 -9.50 -21.60 -1.87
C PRO A 40 -8.35 -21.54 -0.85
N VAL A 41 -8.34 -22.52 0.07
CA VAL A 41 -7.34 -22.57 1.16
C VAL A 41 -5.91 -22.57 0.60
N SER A 42 -5.68 -23.31 -0.49
CA SER A 42 -4.38 -23.39 -1.17
C SER A 42 -3.91 -22.03 -1.67
N VAL A 43 -4.81 -21.23 -2.25
CA VAL A 43 -4.49 -19.88 -2.74
C VAL A 43 -4.16 -18.96 -1.56
N ALA A 44 -4.98 -18.96 -0.51
CA ALA A 44 -4.72 -18.14 0.68
C ALA A 44 -3.39 -18.51 1.36
N ALA A 45 -3.07 -19.81 1.47
CA ALA A 45 -1.80 -20.28 2.00
C ALA A 45 -0.61 -19.88 1.10
N GLY A 46 -0.75 -20.02 -0.22
CA GLY A 46 0.25 -19.61 -1.20
C GLY A 46 0.57 -18.12 -1.12
N THR A 47 -0.45 -17.27 -1.05
CA THR A 47 -0.30 -15.80 -0.92
C THR A 47 0.42 -15.44 0.38
N ARG A 48 0.05 -16.04 1.51
CA ARG A 48 0.70 -15.81 2.81
C ARG A 48 2.18 -16.21 2.78
N SER A 49 2.48 -17.38 2.23
CA SER A 49 3.85 -17.87 2.11
C SER A 49 4.70 -17.01 1.18
N HIS A 50 4.14 -16.51 0.07
CA HIS A 50 4.84 -15.59 -0.82
C HIS A 50 5.14 -14.25 -0.12
N ALA A 51 4.13 -13.66 0.54
CA ALA A 51 4.30 -12.42 1.30
C ALA A 51 5.42 -12.54 2.35
N ALA A 52 5.43 -13.64 3.11
CA ALA A 52 6.46 -13.91 4.11
C ALA A 52 7.86 -14.04 3.51
N ARG A 53 8.03 -14.79 2.41
CA ARG A 53 9.34 -14.96 1.75
C ARG A 53 9.84 -13.67 1.09
N SER A 54 8.94 -12.85 0.56
CA SER A 54 9.28 -11.63 -0.18
C SER A 54 9.39 -10.39 0.72
N GLY A 55 9.11 -10.51 2.02
CA GLY A 55 9.17 -9.39 2.95
C GLY A 55 8.14 -8.29 2.70
N VAL A 56 7.04 -8.61 1.99
CA VAL A 56 5.96 -7.68 1.66
C VAL A 56 4.68 -8.07 2.38
N THR A 57 3.75 -7.12 2.51
CA THR A 57 2.45 -7.41 3.12
C THR A 57 1.57 -8.23 2.18
N ILE A 58 0.65 -9.03 2.74
CA ILE A 58 -0.35 -9.75 1.96
C ILE A 58 -1.17 -8.78 1.08
N SER A 59 -1.55 -7.62 1.63
CA SER A 59 -2.28 -6.59 0.89
C SER A 59 -1.49 -6.06 -0.32
N ALA A 60 -0.16 -5.90 -0.20
CA ALA A 60 0.68 -5.49 -1.33
C ALA A 60 0.72 -6.56 -2.43
N VAL A 61 0.83 -7.83 -2.06
CA VAL A 61 0.78 -8.94 -3.03
C VAL A 61 -0.55 -8.95 -3.78
N VAL A 62 -1.66 -8.85 -3.04
CA VAL A 62 -3.02 -8.86 -3.61
C VAL A 62 -3.27 -7.63 -4.48
N ALA A 63 -2.86 -6.44 -4.03
CA ALA A 63 -3.01 -5.20 -4.79
C ALA A 63 -2.25 -5.26 -6.12
N SER A 64 -1.01 -5.76 -6.12
CA SER A 64 -0.21 -5.92 -7.34
C SER A 64 -0.86 -6.90 -8.30
N ALA A 65 -1.26 -8.08 -7.82
CA ALA A 65 -1.88 -9.12 -8.66
C ALA A 65 -3.21 -8.63 -9.28
N LEU A 66 -4.06 -7.96 -8.49
CA LEU A 66 -5.32 -7.39 -9.00
C LEU A 66 -5.08 -6.26 -9.98
N THR A 67 -4.11 -5.38 -9.70
CA THR A 67 -3.76 -4.27 -10.60
C THR A 67 -3.31 -4.80 -11.95
N GLU A 68 -2.42 -5.78 -11.96
CA GLU A 68 -1.91 -6.42 -13.17
C GLU A 68 -3.04 -7.12 -13.94
N PHE A 69 -3.88 -7.89 -13.26
CA PHE A 69 -5.02 -8.55 -13.87
C PHE A 69 -5.99 -7.57 -14.54
N LEU A 70 -6.33 -6.46 -13.85
CA LEU A 70 -7.22 -5.43 -14.37
C LEU A 70 -6.59 -4.65 -15.54
N GLN A 71 -5.28 -4.40 -15.51
CA GLN A 71 -4.57 -3.77 -16.62
C GLN A 71 -4.62 -4.64 -17.88
N ARG A 72 -4.35 -5.96 -17.75
CA ARG A 72 -4.44 -6.91 -18.87
C ARG A 72 -5.84 -6.92 -19.50
N GLY A 73 -6.90 -6.93 -18.67
CA GLY A 73 -8.28 -6.89 -19.16
C GLY A 73 -8.67 -5.60 -19.89
N ARG A 74 -8.12 -4.46 -19.48
CA ARG A 74 -8.34 -3.18 -20.18
C ARG A 74 -7.66 -3.13 -21.56
N SER A 75 -6.48 -3.73 -21.70
CA SER A 75 -5.77 -3.78 -22.98
C SER A 75 -6.44 -4.70 -24.01
N GLN A 76 -7.26 -5.66 -23.57
CA GLN A 76 -7.96 -6.62 -24.44
C GLN A 76 -9.33 -6.14 -24.91
N ARG A 77 -9.86 -5.02 -24.38
CA ARG A 77 -11.19 -4.52 -24.75
C ARG A 77 -11.05 -3.59 -25.96
N PRO A 78 -11.53 -3.99 -27.16
CA PRO A 78 -11.41 -3.14 -28.33
C PRO A 78 -12.28 -1.89 -28.16
N ARG A 79 -11.71 -0.74 -28.51
CA ARG A 79 -12.40 0.55 -28.50
C ARG A 79 -13.16 0.69 -29.82
N TRP A 80 -14.47 0.48 -29.77
CA TRP A 80 -15.41 0.85 -30.82
C TRP A 80 -16.45 1.77 -30.21
#